data_AF-A0A960SKA3-F1
#
_entry.id   AF-A0A960SKA3-F1
#
_cell.length_a   1.000
_cell.length_b   1.000
_cell.length_c   1.000
_cell.angle_alpha   90.00
_cell.angle_beta   90.00
_cell.angle_gamma   90.00
#
_symmetry.space_group_name_H-M   'P 1'
#
loop_
_entity.id
_entity.type
_entity.pdbx_description
1 polymer ?
#
loop_
_entity_poly.entity_id
_entity_poly.type
_entity_poly.pdbx_seq_one_letter_code
_entity_poly.pdbx_strand_id
1 'polypeptide(L)'
;VREARRMVADTVMTQHHCQGREVADDPIGLAAYGMDSHNVQRYVDAEGHARNEGDVEVGGFQPYPISYRAMTPKARECTNLLVPVCLSASHIAFGSIRMEPVFMVLGQSAATAAVQAIEQDVPVQRIDYPRLRQRLEADGQVLAWKKPAAAN
;
A
#
# COMPACT_ATOMS: atom_id res chain seq x y z
N VAL A 1 -19.73 -2.32 0.18
CA VAL A 1 -18.89 -1.23 0.74
C VAL A 1 -17.49 -1.42 0.18
N ARG A 2 -16.98 -0.50 -0.66
CA ARG A 2 -15.65 -0.62 -1.30
C ARG A 2 -14.54 0.14 -0.56
N GLU A 3 -14.93 1.11 0.26
CA GLU A 3 -14.04 1.82 1.17
C GLU A 3 -14.71 1.95 2.54
N ALA A 4 -13.90 1.79 3.59
CA ALA A 4 -14.29 1.91 4.98
C ALA A 4 -13.26 2.78 5.73
N ARG A 5 -13.38 2.88 7.06
CA ARG A 5 -12.41 3.61 7.88
C ARG A 5 -11.02 2.97 7.72
N ARG A 6 -10.02 3.80 7.44
CA ARG A 6 -8.60 3.42 7.41
C ARG A 6 -7.88 4.01 8.61
N MET A 7 -6.79 3.35 8.99
CA MET A 7 -5.86 3.84 10.01
C MET A 7 -5.14 5.11 9.52
N VAL A 8 -4.69 5.95 10.45
CA VAL A 8 -3.75 7.06 10.16
C VAL A 8 -2.48 6.84 10.97
N ALA A 9 -1.45 6.32 10.32
CA ALA A 9 -0.17 5.97 10.94
C ALA A 9 0.85 7.11 10.86
N ASP A 10 2.10 6.82 11.22
CA ASP A 10 3.23 7.76 11.05
C ASP A 10 3.57 7.98 9.56
N THR A 11 3.34 6.96 8.72
CA THR A 11 3.35 7.11 7.26
C THR A 11 1.93 7.00 6.72
N VAL A 12 1.53 7.92 5.84
CA VAL A 12 0.30 7.83 5.04
C VAL A 12 0.71 7.67 3.59
N MET A 13 0.37 6.55 2.95
CA MET A 13 0.63 6.36 1.53
C MET A 13 -0.22 7.35 0.72
N THR A 14 0.42 8.13 -0.14
CA THR A 14 -0.21 9.19 -0.93
C THR A 14 -0.03 8.98 -2.42
N GLN A 15 -0.74 9.78 -3.24
CA GLN A 15 -0.48 9.87 -4.67
C GLN A 15 1.01 10.09 -5.00
N HIS A 16 1.76 10.81 -4.15
CA HIS A 16 3.19 11.03 -4.36
C HIS A 16 3.99 9.74 -4.35
N HIS A 17 3.60 8.78 -3.51
CA HIS A 17 4.20 7.45 -3.47
C HIS A 17 3.86 6.66 -4.74
N CYS A 18 2.58 6.65 -5.14
CA CYS A 18 2.14 5.97 -6.36
C CYS A 18 2.88 6.49 -7.60
N GLN A 19 3.07 7.80 -7.69
CA GLN A 19 3.74 8.46 -8.81
C GLN A 19 5.28 8.45 -8.71
N GLY A 20 5.85 7.85 -7.66
CA GLY A 20 7.30 7.78 -7.43
C GLY A 20 7.96 9.13 -7.11
N ARG A 21 7.18 10.15 -6.72
CA ARG A 21 7.69 11.46 -6.25
C ARG A 21 8.23 11.35 -4.83
N GLU A 22 7.65 10.46 -4.04
CA GLU A 22 8.13 10.02 -2.74
C GLU A 22 8.34 8.51 -2.80
N VAL A 23 9.37 8.01 -2.11
CA VAL A 23 9.71 6.59 -2.11
C VAL A 23 9.85 6.14 -0.66
N ALA A 24 9.07 5.13 -0.28
CA ALA A 24 9.20 4.52 1.03
C ALA A 24 10.59 3.88 1.18
N ASP A 25 11.26 4.18 2.30
CA ASP A 25 12.59 3.67 2.65
C ASP A 25 12.53 2.32 3.39
N ASP A 26 11.33 1.90 3.78
CA ASP A 26 11.03 0.67 4.50
C ASP A 26 10.03 -0.24 3.75
N PRO A 27 10.29 -0.63 2.48
CA PRO A 27 9.37 -1.44 1.68
C PRO A 27 9.04 -2.80 2.31
N ILE A 28 7.75 -3.15 2.25
CA ILE A 28 7.21 -4.48 2.58
C ILE A 28 6.37 -5.07 1.45
N GLY A 29 6.62 -4.63 0.23
CA GLY A 29 5.89 -5.06 -0.96
C GLY A 29 5.80 -3.94 -1.98
N LEU A 30 5.41 -4.30 -3.19
CA LEU A 30 5.18 -3.36 -4.28
C LEU A 30 3.69 -3.33 -4.64
N ALA A 31 3.16 -2.13 -4.82
CA ALA A 31 1.92 -1.92 -5.56
C ALA A 31 2.25 -1.48 -6.99
N ALA A 32 1.41 -1.87 -7.95
CA ALA A 32 1.65 -1.64 -9.37
C ALA A 32 0.40 -1.20 -10.15
N TYR A 33 -0.76 -1.15 -9.49
CA TYR A 33 -2.01 -0.83 -10.16
C TYR A 33 -2.17 0.68 -10.35
N GLY A 34 -2.97 1.10 -11.32
CA GLY A 34 -3.37 2.50 -11.47
C GLY A 34 -4.08 3.01 -10.21
N MET A 35 -4.09 4.33 -10.02
CA MET A 35 -4.96 4.95 -9.02
C MET A 35 -6.34 5.08 -9.65
N ASP A 36 -7.32 4.41 -9.06
CA ASP A 36 -8.69 4.40 -9.55
C ASP A 36 -9.70 4.95 -8.53
N SER A 37 -10.79 5.51 -9.05
CA SER A 37 -12.03 5.78 -8.32
C SER A 37 -13.18 5.52 -9.28
N HIS A 38 -14.18 4.78 -8.83
CA HIS A 38 -15.30 4.42 -9.70
C HIS A 38 -16.37 5.51 -9.74
N ASN A 39 -17.07 5.55 -10.87
CA ASN A 39 -18.30 6.31 -11.08
C ASN A 39 -19.19 6.37 -9.82
N VAL A 40 -19.46 7.57 -9.33
CA VAL A 40 -20.34 7.82 -8.18
C VAL A 40 -21.76 8.17 -8.60
N GLN A 41 -21.92 8.70 -9.81
CA GLN A 41 -23.20 9.11 -10.36
C GLN A 41 -23.25 8.92 -11.87
N ARG A 42 -24.46 8.63 -12.37
CA ARG A 42 -24.80 8.71 -13.78
C ARG A 42 -25.87 9.77 -13.96
N TYR A 43 -25.70 10.67 -14.92
CA TYR A 43 -26.67 11.71 -15.24
C TYR A 43 -26.85 11.83 -16.74
N VAL A 44 -27.96 12.44 -17.16
CA VAL A 44 -28.22 12.75 -18.56
C VAL A 44 -27.79 14.20 -18.79
N ASP A 45 -26.88 14.43 -19.74
CA ASP A 45 -26.44 15.78 -20.10
C ASP A 45 -27.52 16.56 -20.88
N ALA A 46 -27.25 17.83 -21.18
CA ALA A 46 -28.20 18.71 -21.87
C ALA A 46 -28.54 18.21 -23.29
N GLU A 47 -27.66 17.40 -23.88
CA GLU A 47 -27.79 16.80 -25.20
C GLU A 47 -28.50 15.44 -25.18
N GLY A 48 -28.90 14.94 -24.00
CA GLY A 48 -29.63 13.68 -23.84
C GLY A 48 -28.74 12.44 -23.71
N HIS A 49 -27.43 12.59 -23.54
CA HIS A 49 -26.50 11.46 -23.38
C HIS A 49 -26.32 11.08 -21.92
N ALA A 50 -26.19 9.78 -21.65
CA ALA A 50 -25.75 9.30 -20.35
C ALA A 50 -24.26 9.59 -20.12
N ARG A 51 -23.94 10.30 -19.05
CA ARG A 51 -22.58 10.60 -18.58
C ARG A 51 -22.33 9.93 -17.24
N ASN A 52 -21.08 9.53 -17.01
CA ASN A 52 -20.64 9.10 -15.68
C ASN A 52 -19.82 10.22 -15.02
N GLU A 53 -19.99 10.40 -13.72
CA GLU A 53 -19.26 11.37 -12.89
C GLU A 53 -18.46 10.64 -11.80
N GLY A 54 -17.30 11.21 -11.44
CA GLY A 54 -16.46 10.75 -10.33
C GLY A 54 -15.51 9.60 -10.65
N ASP A 55 -15.41 9.23 -11.93
CA ASP A 55 -14.39 8.29 -12.41
C ASP A 55 -13.01 8.95 -12.38
N VAL A 56 -12.03 8.24 -11.83
CA VAL A 56 -10.62 8.61 -11.90
C VAL A 56 -9.87 7.36 -12.32
N GLU A 57 -9.08 7.46 -13.39
CA GLU A 57 -8.24 6.38 -13.88
C GLU A 57 -6.88 6.97 -14.24
N VAL A 58 -5.95 6.96 -13.27
CA VAL A 58 -4.61 7.54 -13.45
C VAL A 58 -3.58 6.43 -13.32
N GLY A 59 -2.91 6.12 -14.43
CA GLY A 59 -1.86 5.11 -14.50
C GLY A 59 -0.56 5.64 -15.11
N GLY A 60 0.28 4.71 -15.59
CA GLY A 60 1.53 5.04 -16.31
C GLY A 60 2.77 5.23 -15.43
N PHE A 61 2.62 5.12 -14.11
CA PHE A 61 3.75 5.08 -13.17
C PHE A 61 4.27 3.66 -12.98
N GLN A 62 5.51 3.55 -12.49
CA GLN A 62 6.15 2.28 -12.20
C GLN A 62 5.61 1.67 -10.88
N PRO A 63 5.79 0.36 -10.66
CA PRO A 63 5.55 -0.23 -9.35
C PRO A 63 6.31 0.51 -8.25
N TYR A 64 5.64 0.75 -7.13
CA TYR A 64 6.14 1.58 -6.04
C TYR A 64 6.10 0.82 -4.70
N PRO A 65 7.04 1.11 -3.79
CA PRO A 65 7.11 0.46 -2.51
C PRO A 65 6.01 0.91 -1.55
N ILE A 66 5.47 -0.04 -0.78
CA ILE A 66 4.57 0.21 0.34
C ILE A 66 5.39 0.22 1.63
N SER A 67 5.27 1.30 2.40
CA SER A 67 5.97 1.49 3.66
C SER A 67 5.48 0.55 4.76
N TYR A 68 6.39 -0.05 5.53
CA TYR A 68 6.06 -0.78 6.76
C TYR A 68 5.29 0.08 7.76
N ARG A 69 5.71 1.34 7.92
CA ARG A 69 5.07 2.32 8.80
C ARG A 69 3.64 2.67 8.41
N ALA A 70 3.21 2.39 7.18
CA ALA A 70 1.81 2.53 6.80
C ALA A 70 0.92 1.40 7.34
N MET A 71 1.50 0.24 7.65
CA MET A 71 0.81 -0.96 8.14
C MET A 71 0.73 -1.04 9.67
N THR A 72 1.50 -0.23 10.39
CA THR A 72 1.51 -0.17 11.85
C THR A 72 0.78 1.09 12.36
N PRO A 73 0.01 1.02 13.46
CA PRO A 73 -0.53 2.21 14.10
C PRO A 73 0.58 3.00 14.80
N LYS A 74 0.27 4.24 15.22
CA LYS A 74 1.19 4.99 16.08
C LYS A 74 1.37 4.22 17.38
N ALA A 75 2.60 4.13 17.89
CA ALA A 75 2.90 3.35 19.09
C ALA A 75 2.07 3.76 20.32
N ARG A 76 1.67 5.04 20.41
CA ARG A 76 0.79 5.55 21.48
C ARG A 76 -0.66 5.08 21.39
N GLU A 77 -1.09 4.52 20.26
CA GLU A 77 -2.46 4.07 20.00
C GLU A 77 -2.59 2.56 20.21
N CYS A 78 -1.62 1.78 19.73
CA CYS A 78 -1.57 0.34 19.90
C CYS A 78 -0.15 -0.17 19.56
N THR A 79 0.37 -1.16 20.30
CA THR A 79 1.76 -1.65 20.14
C THR A 79 1.86 -3.05 19.54
N ASN A 80 0.74 -3.73 19.33
CA ASN A 80 0.67 -5.15 18.94
C ASN A 80 -0.31 -5.42 17.78
N LEU A 81 -0.59 -4.42 16.95
CA LEU A 81 -1.51 -4.51 15.82
C LEU A 81 -0.80 -4.26 14.48
N LEU A 82 -1.07 -5.13 13.51
CA LEU A 82 -0.65 -4.98 12.11
C LEU A 82 -1.90 -4.95 11.22
N VAL A 83 -1.95 -4.00 10.29
CA VAL A 83 -3.16 -3.68 9.51
C VAL A 83 -2.86 -3.78 8.00
N PRO A 84 -2.84 -4.98 7.39
CA PRO A 84 -2.45 -5.16 6.00
C PRO A 84 -3.50 -4.71 4.97
N VAL A 85 -4.77 -4.56 5.37
CA VAL A 85 -5.89 -4.22 4.47
C VAL A 85 -6.33 -2.76 4.66
N CYS A 86 -6.67 -2.36 5.88
CA CYS A 86 -7.09 -0.98 6.19
C CYS A 86 -5.90 -0.07 6.54
N LEU A 87 -4.75 -0.30 5.89
CA LEU A 87 -3.52 0.43 6.13
C LEU A 87 -3.66 1.93 5.88
N SER A 88 -2.69 2.69 6.38
CA SER A 88 -2.64 4.14 6.31
C SER A 88 -2.36 4.62 4.89
N ALA A 89 -3.43 5.05 4.20
CA ALA A 89 -3.37 5.56 2.83
C ALA A 89 -4.45 6.63 2.57
N SER A 90 -4.10 7.62 1.74
CA SER A 90 -5.07 8.52 1.11
C SER A 90 -6.05 7.73 0.24
N HIS A 91 -7.23 8.29 -0.03
CA HIS A 91 -8.25 7.67 -0.88
C HIS A 91 -7.68 7.23 -2.23
N ILE A 92 -6.96 8.13 -2.91
CA ILE A 92 -6.44 7.87 -4.25
C ILE A 92 -5.31 6.81 -4.27
N ALA A 93 -4.43 6.82 -3.26
CA ALA A 93 -3.40 5.80 -3.15
C ALA A 93 -3.99 4.43 -2.81
N PHE A 94 -5.04 4.41 -2.00
CA PHE A 94 -5.71 3.16 -1.64
C PHE A 94 -6.34 2.48 -2.86
N GLY A 95 -6.85 3.24 -3.84
CA GLY A 95 -7.29 2.71 -5.15
C GLY A 95 -6.24 1.82 -5.81
N SER A 96 -4.98 2.25 -5.78
CA SER A 96 -3.85 1.49 -6.33
C SER A 96 -3.37 0.34 -5.43
N ILE A 97 -3.40 0.51 -4.10
CA ILE A 97 -2.90 -0.48 -3.14
C ILE A 97 -3.87 -1.66 -2.97
N ARG A 98 -5.18 -1.44 -3.12
CA ARG A 98 -6.25 -2.39 -2.73
C ARG A 98 -6.43 -3.60 -3.64
N MET A 99 -5.41 -3.98 -4.38
CA MET A 99 -5.42 -5.19 -5.20
C MET A 99 -5.19 -6.42 -4.32
N GLU A 100 -5.98 -7.47 -4.54
CA GLU A 100 -5.86 -8.75 -3.83
C GLU A 100 -4.42 -9.29 -3.77
N PRO A 101 -3.62 -9.32 -4.86
CA PRO A 101 -2.23 -9.77 -4.79
C PRO A 101 -1.37 -8.91 -3.86
N VAL A 102 -1.63 -7.60 -3.78
CA VAL A 102 -0.91 -6.70 -2.86
C VAL A 102 -1.29 -7.03 -1.42
N PHE A 103 -2.57 -7.26 -1.12
CA PHE A 103 -2.99 -7.68 0.23
C PHE A 103 -2.40 -9.03 0.66
N MET A 104 -2.23 -9.98 -0.27
CA MET A 104 -1.54 -11.24 0.02
C MET A 104 -0.08 -11.00 0.44
N VAL A 105 0.63 -10.14 -0.29
CA VAL A 105 2.02 -9.74 0.00
C VAL A 105 2.13 -9.01 1.35
N LEU A 106 1.21 -8.08 1.62
CA LEU A 106 1.16 -7.38 2.91
C LEU A 106 0.79 -8.33 4.05
N GLY A 107 -0.05 -9.33 3.80
CA GLY A 107 -0.38 -10.39 4.76
C GLY A 107 0.84 -11.22 5.17
N GLN A 108 1.65 -11.66 4.20
CA GLN A 108 2.94 -12.31 4.48
C GLN A 108 3.85 -11.40 5.30
N SER A 109 3.98 -10.14 4.87
CA SER A 109 4.83 -9.16 5.55
C SER A 109 4.40 -8.90 6.99
N ALA A 110 3.10 -8.82 7.24
CA ALA A 110 2.53 -8.69 8.58
C ALA A 110 2.86 -9.92 9.44
N ALA A 111 2.67 -11.14 8.92
CA ALA A 111 2.99 -12.35 9.67
C ALA A 111 4.48 -12.43 10.05
N THR A 112 5.37 -12.13 9.11
CA THR A 112 6.83 -12.10 9.35
C THR A 112 7.20 -11.05 10.40
N ALA A 113 6.64 -9.84 10.30
CA ALA A 113 6.85 -8.77 11.26
C ALA A 113 6.33 -9.13 12.66
N ALA A 114 5.18 -9.81 12.75
CA ALA A 114 4.61 -10.27 14.03
C ALA A 114 5.53 -11.28 14.72
N VAL A 115 6.04 -12.27 13.99
CA VAL A 115 6.99 -13.25 14.53
C VAL A 115 8.26 -12.55 15.02
N GLN A 116 8.80 -11.62 14.24
CA GLN A 116 9.97 -10.86 14.66
C GLN A 116 9.74 -10.01 15.91
N ALA A 117 8.58 -9.36 16.02
CA ALA A 117 8.19 -8.61 17.21
C ALA A 117 8.14 -9.51 18.45
N ILE A 118 7.58 -10.71 18.33
CA ILE A 118 7.53 -11.71 19.41
C ILE A 118 8.94 -12.18 19.79
N GLU A 119 9.78 -12.53 18.81
CA GLU A 119 11.15 -13.02 19.06
C GLU A 119 12.06 -11.95 19.69
N GLN A 120 11.84 -10.68 19.33
CA GLN A 120 12.62 -9.55 19.84
C GLN A 120 12.06 -8.98 21.15
N ASP A 121 10.86 -9.39 21.56
CA ASP A 121 10.09 -8.82 22.68
C ASP A 121 9.94 -7.29 22.57
N VAL A 122 9.55 -6.82 21.38
CA VAL A 122 9.36 -5.39 21.09
C VAL A 122 7.98 -5.12 20.47
N PRO A 123 7.44 -3.89 20.61
CA PRO A 123 6.30 -3.44 19.83
C PRO A 123 6.53 -3.61 18.33
N VAL A 124 5.45 -3.81 17.57
CA VAL A 124 5.56 -3.98 16.10
C VAL A 124 6.21 -2.77 15.43
N GLN A 125 6.09 -1.57 15.99
CA GLN A 125 6.74 -0.36 15.48
C GLN A 125 8.27 -0.34 15.65
N ARG A 126 8.83 -1.25 16.46
CA ARG A 126 10.24 -1.25 16.87
C ARG A 126 11.03 -2.47 16.39
N ILE A 127 10.46 -3.28 15.52
CA ILE A 127 11.20 -4.40 14.93
C ILE A 127 12.39 -3.89 14.11
N ASP A 128 13.45 -4.70 14.07
CA ASP A 128 14.59 -4.49 13.19
C ASP A 128 14.17 -4.63 11.71
N TYR A 129 13.96 -3.49 11.04
CA TYR A 129 13.57 -3.47 9.62
C TYR A 129 14.60 -4.14 8.69
N PRO A 130 15.92 -3.89 8.78
CA PRO A 130 16.91 -4.68 8.03
C PRO A 130 16.73 -6.20 8.15
N ARG A 131 16.45 -6.72 9.36
CA ARG A 131 16.16 -8.14 9.56
C ARG A 131 14.83 -8.56 8.92
N LEU A 132 13.79 -7.73 8.98
CA LEU A 132 12.53 -7.96 8.26
C LEU A 132 12.79 -8.06 6.75
N ARG A 133 13.46 -7.06 6.19
CA ARG A 133 13.79 -6.96 4.77
C ARG A 133 14.54 -8.21 4.28
N GLN A 134 15.60 -8.59 4.99
CA GLN A 134 16.38 -9.78 4.66
C GLN A 134 15.50 -11.04 4.63
N ARG A 135 14.58 -11.17 5.58
CA ARG A 135 13.67 -12.33 5.63
C ARG A 135 12.70 -12.33 4.45
N LEU A 136 12.06 -11.20 4.15
CA LEU A 136 11.13 -11.08 3.02
C LEU A 136 11.82 -11.36 1.68
N GLU A 137 13.03 -10.85 1.48
CA GLU A 137 13.84 -11.13 0.28
C GLU A 137 14.22 -12.62 0.18
N ALA A 138 14.58 -13.25 1.31
CA ALA A 138 14.86 -14.69 1.37
C ALA A 138 13.64 -15.56 1.04
N ASP A 139 12.43 -15.09 1.39
CA ASP A 139 11.16 -15.73 1.04
C ASP A 139 10.71 -15.39 -0.40
N GLY A 140 11.55 -14.71 -1.19
CA GLY A 140 11.32 -14.41 -2.61
C GLY A 140 10.46 -13.17 -2.88
N GLN A 141 10.15 -12.38 -1.86
CA GLN A 141 9.33 -11.18 -2.00
C GLN A 141 10.11 -10.06 -2.71
N VAL A 142 9.47 -9.38 -3.66
CA VAL A 142 10.06 -8.25 -4.39
C VAL A 142 9.78 -6.95 -3.63
N LEU A 143 10.84 -6.29 -3.15
CA LEU A 143 10.76 -5.05 -2.35
C LEU A 143 11.22 -3.80 -3.09
N ALA A 144 11.87 -3.96 -4.24
CA ALA A 144 12.33 -2.87 -5.08
C ALA A 144 12.04 -3.18 -6.54
N TRP A 145 11.42 -2.24 -7.24
CA TRP A 145 11.21 -2.36 -8.67
C TRP A 145 12.51 -2.11 -9.43
N LYS A 146 12.92 -3.08 -10.24
CA LYS A 146 14.02 -2.94 -11.20
C LYS A 146 13.41 -2.93 -12.58
N LYS A 147 13.51 -1.81 -13.30
CA LYS A 147 13.02 -1.72 -14.68
C LYS A 147 13.70 -2.84 -15.49
N PRO A 148 12.94 -3.69 -16.20
CA PRO A 148 13.53 -4.69 -17.08
C PRO A 148 14.47 -3.99 -18.08
N ALA A 149 15.63 -4.59 -18.35
CA ALA A 149 16.44 -4.15 -19.48
C ALA A 149 15.56 -4.18 -20.73
N ALA A 150 15.67 -3.14 -21.57
CA ALA A 150 14.93 -3.13 -22.83
C ALA A 150 15.28 -4.41 -23.60
N ALA A 151 14.27 -5.16 -24.02
CA ALA A 151 14.47 -6.27 -24.94
C ALA A 151 15.00 -5.66 -26.25
N ASN A 152 16.22 -6.02 -26.62
CA ASN A 152 16.81 -5.70 -27.92
C ASN A 152 16.09 -6.43 -29.05
#